data_AF-A0AA35XRM2-F1
#
_entry.id   AF-A0AA35XRM2-F1
#
_cell.length_a   1.000
_cell.length_b   1.000
_cell.length_c   1.000
_cell.angle_alpha   90.00
_cell.angle_beta   90.00
_cell.angle_gamma   90.00
#
_symmetry.space_group_name_H-M   'P 1'
#
loop_
_entity.id
_entity.type
_entity.pdbx_description
1 polymer ?
#
loop_
_entity_poly.entity_id
_entity_poly.type
_entity_poly.pdbx_seq_one_letter_code
_entity_poly.pdbx_strand_id
1 'polypeptide(L)'
;MLSSASIDSLLQDLDSILTNAHACLADPSALAVQMANLEDYLSKNFESIQASIAENGFGDAQRLRLASCVDRLVDLQTKTQARIAWFDALGAELADMVERS
;
A
#
# COMPACT_ATOMS: atom_id res chain seq x y z
N MET A 1 -8.72 17.91 22.68
CA MET A 1 -9.49 16.67 22.43
C MET A 1 -9.07 16.17 21.07
N LEU A 2 -8.36 15.04 21.00
CA LEU A 2 -8.19 14.33 19.74
C LEU A 2 -9.58 13.80 19.37
N SER A 3 -10.18 14.35 18.33
CA SER A 3 -11.37 13.77 17.71
C SER A 3 -10.98 12.35 17.29
N SER A 4 -11.45 11.32 17.98
CA SER A 4 -11.21 9.94 17.54
C SER A 4 -11.94 9.77 16.21
N ALA A 5 -11.19 9.73 15.10
CA ALA A 5 -11.76 9.37 13.81
C ALA A 5 -12.47 8.03 13.96
N SER A 6 -13.68 7.90 13.39
CA SER A 6 -14.37 6.61 13.41
C SER A 6 -13.55 5.59 12.63
N ILE A 7 -13.66 4.31 13.00
CA ILE A 7 -12.99 3.24 12.28
C ILE A 7 -13.37 3.22 10.79
N ASP A 8 -14.59 3.62 10.44
CA ASP A 8 -15.03 3.72 9.05
C ASP A 8 -14.27 4.80 8.28
N SER A 9 -13.98 5.94 8.94
CA SER A 9 -13.12 6.98 8.36
C SER A 9 -11.70 6.46 8.16
N LEU A 10 -11.17 5.73 9.15
CA LEU A 10 -9.81 5.20 9.05
C LEU A 10 -9.69 4.19 7.90
N LEU A 11 -10.64 3.27 7.77
CA LEU A 11 -10.66 2.30 6.69
C LEU A 11 -10.92 2.96 5.32
N GLN A 12 -11.69 4.05 5.27
CA GLN A 12 -11.89 4.84 4.05
C GLN A 12 -10.60 5.54 3.60
N ASP A 13 -9.85 6.12 4.53
CA ASP A 13 -8.59 6.80 4.23
C ASP A 13 -7.54 5.80 3.75
N LEU A 14 -7.42 4.65 4.41
CA LEU A 14 -6.53 3.57 4.00
C LEU A 14 -6.85 3.07 2.59
N ASP A 15 -8.12 2.83 2.28
CA ASP A 15 -8.58 2.41 0.96
C ASP A 15 -8.29 3.47 -0.12
N SER A 16 -8.44 4.75 0.20
CA SER A 16 -8.10 5.87 -0.69
C SER A 16 -6.60 5.92 -1.00
N ILE A 17 -5.74 5.82 0.02
CA ILE A 17 -4.28 5.81 -0.13
C ILE A 17 -3.86 4.62 -1.01
N LEU A 18 -4.39 3.43 -0.75
CA LEU A 18 -4.09 2.23 -1.55
C LEU A 18 -4.55 2.37 -2.99
N THR A 19 -5.73 2.98 -3.22
CA THR A 19 -6.24 3.26 -4.57
C THR A 19 -5.29 4.20 -5.34
N ASN A 20 -4.80 5.25 -4.69
CA ASN A 20 -3.87 6.19 -5.29
C ASN A 20 -2.51 5.53 -5.57
N ALA A 21 -2.00 4.71 -4.65
CA ALA A 21 -0.77 3.95 -4.85
C ALA A 21 -0.87 3.03 -6.08
N HIS A 22 -2.00 2.32 -6.25
CA HIS A 22 -2.27 1.50 -7.43
C HIS A 22 -2.30 2.31 -8.73
N ALA A 23 -2.91 3.50 -8.71
CA ALA A 23 -2.93 4.39 -9.88
C ALA A 23 -1.52 4.87 -10.28
N CYS A 24 -0.60 4.94 -9.32
CA CYS A 24 0.77 5.38 -9.55
C CYS A 24 1.75 4.24 -9.89
N LEU A 25 1.31 2.98 -9.99
CA LEU A 25 2.20 1.82 -10.19
C LEU A 25 3.16 1.93 -11.38
N ALA A 26 2.78 2.66 -12.43
CA ALA A 26 3.60 2.88 -13.63
C ALA A 26 4.62 4.02 -13.49
N ASP A 27 4.50 4.89 -12.49
CA ASP A 27 5.39 6.01 -12.23
C ASP A 27 6.12 5.80 -10.89
N PRO A 28 7.42 5.43 -10.90
CA PRO A 28 8.17 5.18 -9.66
C PRO A 28 8.21 6.37 -8.71
N SER A 29 8.24 7.60 -9.23
CA SER A 29 8.31 8.81 -8.43
C SER A 29 6.98 9.09 -7.72
N ALA A 30 5.86 8.97 -8.44
CA ALA A 30 4.54 9.11 -7.87
C ALA A 30 4.21 7.97 -6.90
N LEU A 31 4.62 6.73 -7.21
CA LEU A 31 4.45 5.59 -6.32
C LEU A 31 5.21 5.79 -5.01
N ALA A 32 6.45 6.28 -5.05
CA ALA A 32 7.22 6.57 -3.84
C ALA A 32 6.51 7.57 -2.90
N VAL A 33 5.88 8.60 -3.47
CA VAL A 33 5.07 9.56 -2.69
C VAL A 33 3.87 8.86 -2.03
N GLN A 34 3.15 8.00 -2.75
CA GLN A 34 2.01 7.28 -2.19
C GLN A 34 2.41 6.24 -1.14
N MET A 35 3.56 5.59 -1.30
CA MET A 35 4.11 4.69 -0.28
C MET A 35 4.48 5.45 0.99
N ALA A 36 5.12 6.62 0.88
CA ALA A 36 5.40 7.46 2.03
C ALA A 36 4.11 7.92 2.75
N ASN A 37 3.06 8.25 2.00
CA ASN A 37 1.75 8.57 2.58
C ASN A 37 1.14 7.37 3.33
N LEU A 38 1.26 6.16 2.78
CA LEU A 38 0.78 4.93 3.43
C LEU A 38 1.53 4.66 4.74
N GLU A 39 2.85 4.75 4.72
CA GLU A 39 3.70 4.57 5.90
C GLU A 39 3.40 5.61 6.99
N ASP A 40 3.31 6.88 6.62
CA ASP A 40 2.95 7.97 7.54
C ASP A 40 1.55 7.76 8.12
N TYR A 41 0.58 7.39 7.29
CA TYR A 41 -0.78 7.10 7.73
C TYR A 41 -0.83 5.95 8.73
N LEU A 42 -0.17 4.82 8.43
CA LEU A 42 -0.13 3.67 9.31
C LEU A 42 0.59 3.99 10.63
N SER A 43 1.70 4.73 10.58
CA SER A 43 2.43 5.12 11.80
C SER A 43 1.58 5.92 12.79
N LYS A 44 0.61 6.72 12.28
CA LYS A 44 -0.28 7.56 13.08
C LYS A 44 -1.54 6.84 13.55
N ASN A 45 -2.03 5.88 12.78
CA ASN A 45 -3.38 5.34 12.97
C ASN A 45 -3.42 3.84 13.32
N PHE A 46 -2.29 3.13 13.24
CA PHE A 46 -2.27 1.69 13.46
C PHE A 46 -2.75 1.28 14.86
N GLU A 47 -2.31 1.99 15.91
CA GLU A 47 -2.78 1.74 17.29
C GLU A 47 -4.29 1.97 17.41
N SER A 48 -4.82 3.01 16.78
CA SER A 48 -6.26 3.31 16.76
C SER A 48 -7.07 2.22 16.05
N ILE A 49 -6.54 1.67 14.96
CA ILE A 49 -7.14 0.53 14.24
C ILE A 49 -7.12 -0.72 15.13
N GLN A 50 -5.99 -1.02 15.79
CA GLN A 50 -5.87 -2.14 16.72
C GLN A 50 -6.82 -2.01 17.92
N ALA A 51 -6.89 -0.83 18.53
CA ALA A 51 -7.80 -0.55 19.64
C ALA A 51 -9.26 -0.72 19.21
N SER A 52 -9.63 -0.25 18.02
CA SER A 52 -10.98 -0.42 17.48
C SER A 52 -11.35 -1.90 17.28
N ILE A 53 -10.38 -2.73 16.89
CA ILE A 53 -10.56 -4.20 16.81
C ILE A 53 -10.75 -4.80 18.20
N ALA A 54 -10.01 -4.33 19.20
CA ALA A 54 -10.03 -4.89 20.55
C ALA A 54 -11.26 -4.48 21.38
N GLU A 55 -11.74 -3.23 21.24
CA GLU A 55 -12.80 -2.68 22.10
C GLU A 55 -14.21 -3.10 21.70
N ASN A 56 -14.55 -2.98 20.42
CA ASN A 56 -15.91 -3.25 19.92
C ASN A 56 -15.95 -4.37 18.88
N GLY A 57 -14.78 -4.85 18.44
CA GLY A 57 -14.67 -5.68 17.26
C GLY A 57 -15.08 -4.93 15.99
N PHE A 58 -14.70 -5.49 14.84
CA PHE A 58 -15.27 -5.03 13.58
C PHE A 58 -16.60 -5.71 13.32
N GLY A 59 -17.58 -4.95 12.83
CA GLY A 59 -18.73 -5.51 12.13
C GLY A 59 -18.32 -6.10 10.78
N ASP A 60 -19.19 -6.90 10.16
CA ASP A 60 -18.85 -7.62 8.92
C ASP A 60 -18.42 -6.69 7.77
N ALA A 61 -19.07 -5.53 7.64
CA ALA A 61 -18.70 -4.53 6.64
C ALA A 61 -17.26 -3.98 6.84
N GLN A 62 -16.88 -3.71 8.10
CA GLN A 62 -15.54 -3.23 8.45
C GLN A 62 -14.48 -4.32 8.25
N ARG A 63 -14.80 -5.57 8.60
CA ARG A 63 -13.93 -6.73 8.33
C ARG A 63 -13.69 -6.91 6.84
N LEU A 64 -14.76 -6.87 6.05
CA LEU A 64 -14.67 -6.98 4.59
C LEU A 64 -13.83 -5.85 4.00
N ARG A 65 -14.01 -4.62 4.51
CA ARG A 65 -13.25 -3.46 4.04
C ARG A 65 -11.77 -3.55 4.40
N LEU A 66 -11.44 -3.94 5.64
CA LEU A 66 -10.04 -4.16 6.03
C LEU A 66 -9.41 -5.30 5.21
N ALA A 67 -10.12 -6.41 5.01
CA ALA A 67 -9.64 -7.50 4.16
C ALA A 67 -9.34 -7.01 2.74
N SER A 68 -10.25 -6.23 2.13
CA SER A 68 -10.01 -5.61 0.82
C SER A 68 -8.81 -4.66 0.83
N CYS A 69 -8.54 -3.94 1.91
CA CYS A 69 -7.34 -3.10 2.02
C CYS A 69 -6.07 -3.96 2.07
N VAL A 70 -6.09 -5.05 2.84
CA VAL A 70 -4.96 -5.99 2.93
C VAL A 70 -4.68 -6.65 1.58
N ASP A 71 -5.71 -7.12 0.88
CA ASP A 71 -5.57 -7.71 -0.46
C ASP A 71 -4.95 -6.73 -1.45
N ARG A 72 -5.38 -5.46 -1.43
CA ARG A 72 -4.79 -4.41 -2.27
C ARG A 72 -3.34 -4.12 -1.92
N LEU A 73 -2.97 -4.18 -0.64
CA LEU A 73 -1.58 -4.00 -0.21
C LEU A 73 -0.70 -5.15 -0.69
N VAL A 74 -1.18 -6.39 -0.62
CA VAL A 74 -0.49 -7.58 -1.15
C VAL A 74 -0.33 -7.49 -2.67
N ASP A 75 -1.37 -7.09 -3.39
CA ASP A 75 -1.32 -6.89 -4.85
C ASP A 75 -0.31 -5.79 -5.24
N LEU A 76 -0.29 -4.67 -4.50
CA LEU A 76 0.65 -3.58 -4.71
C LEU A 76 2.10 -4.05 -4.54
N GLN A 77 2.38 -4.81 -3.47
CA GLN A 77 3.69 -5.41 -3.22
C GLN A 77 4.09 -6.35 -4.37
N THR A 78 3.19 -7.25 -4.78
CA THR A 78 3.43 -8.21 -5.85
C THR A 78 3.79 -7.52 -7.17
N LYS A 79 3.01 -6.50 -7.56
CA LYS A 79 3.26 -5.73 -8.79
C LYS A 79 4.56 -4.95 -8.74
N THR A 80 4.87 -4.34 -7.58
CA THR A 80 6.13 -3.62 -7.39
C THR A 80 7.32 -4.56 -7.51
N GLN A 81 7.25 -5.74 -6.88
CA GLN A 81 8.30 -6.76 -6.96
C GLN A 81 8.50 -7.28 -8.39
N ALA A 82 7.41 -7.54 -9.12
CA ALA A 82 7.47 -7.96 -10.52
C ALA A 82 8.15 -6.91 -11.41
N ARG A 83 7.89 -5.62 -11.14
CA ARG A 83 8.51 -4.51 -11.87
C ARG A 83 10.00 -4.38 -11.60
N ILE A 84 10.43 -4.55 -10.35
CA ILE A 84 11.85 -4.57 -9.98
C ILE A 84 12.56 -5.72 -10.70
N ALA A 85 12.01 -6.93 -10.63
CA ALA A 85 12.59 -8.11 -11.30
C ALA A 85 12.71 -7.92 -12.83
N TRP A 86 11.72 -7.24 -13.45
CA TRP A 86 11.79 -6.91 -14.87
C TRP A 86 12.92 -5.92 -15.20
N PHE A 87 13.10 -4.88 -14.39
CA PHE A 87 14.21 -3.94 -14.57
C PHE A 87 15.58 -4.61 -14.38
N ASP A 88 15.73 -5.49 -13.39
CA ASP A 88 16.96 -6.24 -13.15
C ASP A 88 17.32 -7.13 -14.36
N ALA A 89 16.33 -7.85 -14.90
CA ALA A 89 16.52 -8.68 -16.09
C ALA A 89 16.93 -7.85 -17.32
N LEU A 90 16.24 -6.73 -17.56
CA LEU A 90 16.60 -5.80 -18.65
C LEU A 90 18.02 -5.25 -18.48
N GLY A 91 18.40 -4.87 -17.26
CA GLY A 91 19.76 -4.39 -16.96
C GLY A 91 20.84 -5.43 -17.27
N ALA A 92 20.59 -6.70 -16.92
CA ALA A 92 21.50 -7.80 -17.20
C ALA A 92 21.64 -8.07 -18.71
N GLU A 93 20.52 -8.07 -19.46
CA GLU A 93 20.53 -8.24 -20.92
C GLU A 93 21.30 -7.11 -21.62
N LEU A 94 21.08 -5.86 -21.20
CA LEU A 94 21.80 -4.70 -21.75
C LEU A 94 23.30 -4.75 -21.45
N ALA A 95 23.71 -5.18 -20.25
CA ALA A 95 25.11 -5.33 -19.90
C ALA A 95 25.81 -6.40 -20.76
N ASP A 96 25.19 -7.57 -20.93
CA ASP A 96 25.72 -8.66 -21.77
C ASP A 96 25.85 -8.24 -23.25
N MET A 97 24.92 -7.43 -23.77
CA MET A 97 25.04 -6.87 -25.12
C MET A 97 26.27 -5.96 -25.29
N VAL A 98 26.58 -5.15 -24.27
CA VAL A 98 27.75 -4.24 -24.28
C VAL A 98 29.07 -5.02 -24.14
N GLU A 99 29.09 -6.09 -23.35
CA GLU A 99 30.29 -6.94 -23.19
C GLU A 99 30.65 -7.73 -24.46
N ARG A 100 29.66 -7.98 -25.33
CA ARG A 100 29.82 -8.73 -26.58
C ARG A 100 30.11 -7.86 -27.81
N SER A 101 30.05 -6.54 -27.67
CA SER A 101 30.31 -5.56 -28.75
C SER A 101 31.76 -5.11 -28.77
#